data_AF-A0A819YVY3-F1
#
_entry.id   AF-A0A819YVY3-F1
#
_cell.length_a   1.000
_cell.length_b   1.000
_cell.length_c   1.000
_cell.angle_alpha   90.00
_cell.angle_beta   90.00
_cell.angle_gamma   90.00
#
_symmetry.space_group_name_H-M   'P 1'
#
loop_
_entity.id
_entity.type
_entity.pdbx_description
1 polymer ?
#
loop_
_entity_poly.entity_id
_entity_poly.type
_entity_poly.pdbx_seq_one_letter_code
_entity_poly.pdbx_strand_id
1 'polypeptide(L)'
;KDYNMKPKLLRAFRRGLLKVASTTGAWIITGGMNTGIMKLVGEIVQTNPNRYRPIHLIGIATWGCVAGSDQLDVHGINVHYAKPHVEERGEAPLEPNHTEFIFVDDGSVRKFGGEITFRARLERAISEDFFAIRPPSASSTPSPQLMSTPSFRSEKSNPIPVVLLVVEGGPNTVRTVHEAVVENNIPAVLFEGTGRCCDLFAKAVRLYKEYRLKFELCEENPRLDVPTILRRYDELKNRLREDLREELRAIGGTSKLNN
;
A
#
# COMPACT_ATOMS: atom_id res chain seq x y z
N LYS A 1 -11.80 -7.12 10.27
CA LYS A 1 -12.59 -8.26 9.73
C LYS A 1 -11.61 -9.33 9.29
N ASP A 2 -11.86 -10.59 9.63
CA ASP A 2 -11.01 -11.70 9.19
C ASP A 2 -11.12 -11.90 7.68
N TYR A 3 -9.97 -12.10 7.05
CA TYR A 3 -9.80 -12.15 5.61
C TYR A 3 -9.78 -13.61 5.14
N ASN A 4 -10.70 -13.98 4.23
CA ASN A 4 -10.76 -15.32 3.66
C ASN A 4 -10.50 -15.29 2.15
N MET A 5 -9.29 -15.68 1.75
CA MET A 5 -8.89 -15.78 0.35
C MET A 5 -9.12 -17.20 -0.18
N LYS A 6 -9.56 -17.34 -1.45
CA LYS A 6 -9.67 -18.65 -2.10
C LYS A 6 -8.33 -19.42 -1.99
N PRO A 7 -8.32 -20.73 -1.68
CA PRO A 7 -7.07 -21.47 -1.41
C PRO A 7 -6.02 -21.42 -2.55
N LYS A 8 -6.47 -21.37 -3.80
CA LYS A 8 -5.57 -21.23 -4.96
C LYS A 8 -4.85 -19.87 -4.97
N LEU A 9 -5.59 -18.79 -4.73
CA LEU A 9 -5.04 -17.43 -4.66
C LEU A 9 -4.13 -17.29 -3.45
N LEU A 10 -4.51 -17.86 -2.30
CA LEU A 10 -3.70 -17.82 -1.09
C LEU A 10 -2.33 -18.46 -1.33
N ARG A 11 -2.31 -19.65 -1.93
CA ARG A 11 -1.05 -20.34 -2.27
C ARG A 11 -0.17 -19.52 -3.22
N ALA A 12 -0.77 -18.84 -4.20
CA ALA A 12 -0.04 -17.99 -5.12
C ALA A 12 0.54 -16.75 -4.42
N PHE A 13 -0.28 -16.06 -3.61
CA PHE A 13 0.12 -14.89 -2.83
C PHE A 13 1.26 -15.21 -1.85
N ARG A 14 1.10 -16.26 -1.04
CA ARG A 14 2.13 -16.71 -0.07
C ARG A 14 3.48 -16.97 -0.76
N ARG A 15 3.46 -17.73 -1.85
CA ARG A 15 4.67 -18.10 -2.59
C ARG A 15 5.32 -16.89 -3.24
N GLY A 16 4.52 -16.05 -3.91
CA GLY A 16 5.02 -14.86 -4.61
C GLY A 16 5.64 -13.85 -3.65
N LEU A 17 4.92 -13.49 -2.59
CA LEU A 17 5.38 -12.50 -1.61
C LEU A 17 6.68 -12.95 -0.94
N LEU A 18 6.72 -14.19 -0.42
CA LEU A 18 7.90 -14.70 0.26
C LEU A 18 9.10 -14.83 -0.69
N LYS A 19 8.86 -15.26 -1.93
CA LYS A 19 9.91 -15.38 -2.95
C LYS A 19 10.52 -14.03 -3.30
N VAL A 20 9.70 -13.01 -3.55
CA VAL A 20 10.19 -11.66 -3.86
C VAL A 20 11.02 -11.12 -2.70
N ALA A 21 10.45 -11.05 -1.50
CA ALA A 21 11.12 -10.47 -0.33
C ALA A 21 12.44 -11.17 0.02
N SER A 22 12.47 -12.51 0.00
CA SER A 22 13.68 -13.28 0.33
C SER A 22 14.78 -13.20 -0.73
N THR A 23 14.44 -12.98 -2.00
CA THR A 23 15.43 -12.95 -3.09
C THR A 23 15.99 -11.57 -3.35
N THR A 24 15.19 -10.52 -3.18
CA THR A 24 15.60 -9.14 -3.49
C THR A 24 16.08 -8.38 -2.26
N GLY A 25 15.76 -8.83 -1.04
CA GLY A 25 15.96 -8.04 0.16
C GLY A 25 15.01 -6.85 0.26
N ALA A 26 13.89 -6.87 -0.47
CA ALA A 26 12.89 -5.80 -0.44
C ALA A 26 12.24 -5.68 0.94
N TRP A 27 11.96 -4.43 1.33
CA TRP A 27 11.13 -4.12 2.48
C TRP A 27 9.66 -4.32 2.14
N ILE A 28 8.89 -4.80 3.12
CA ILE A 28 7.43 -4.90 3.02
C ILE A 28 6.82 -3.88 3.98
N ILE A 29 6.02 -2.96 3.45
CA ILE A 29 5.31 -1.95 4.23
C ILE A 29 3.81 -2.27 4.28
N THR A 30 3.25 -2.41 5.48
CA THR A 30 1.82 -2.66 5.71
C THR A 30 1.24 -1.68 6.73
N GLY A 31 -0.04 -1.83 7.10
CA GLY A 31 -0.64 -1.05 8.18
C GLY A 31 -0.29 -1.54 9.60
N GLY A 32 0.45 -2.65 9.75
CA GLY A 32 0.97 -3.13 11.05
C GLY A 32 -0.04 -3.79 11.99
N MET A 33 -1.34 -3.73 11.68
CA MET A 33 -2.39 -4.21 12.57
C MET A 33 -2.62 -5.73 12.44
N ASN A 34 -2.97 -6.40 13.53
CA ASN A 34 -3.25 -7.85 13.59
C ASN A 34 -4.65 -8.21 13.08
N THR A 35 -5.00 -7.72 11.89
CA THR A 35 -6.27 -8.00 11.23
C THR A 35 -6.12 -7.98 9.71
N GLY A 36 -7.04 -8.64 9.01
CA GLY A 36 -7.10 -8.64 7.55
C GLY A 36 -5.80 -9.12 6.88
N ILE A 37 -5.40 -8.42 5.82
CA ILE A 37 -4.23 -8.77 5.00
C ILE A 37 -2.90 -8.64 5.77
N MET A 38 -2.81 -7.70 6.71
CA MET A 38 -1.60 -7.42 7.47
C MET A 38 -1.21 -8.61 8.36
N LYS A 39 -2.19 -9.23 9.02
CA LYS A 39 -2.02 -10.50 9.75
C LYS A 39 -1.50 -11.61 8.85
N LEU A 40 -2.12 -11.80 7.68
CA LEU A 40 -1.68 -12.82 6.73
C LEU A 40 -0.23 -12.58 6.25
N VAL A 41 0.16 -11.33 6.02
CA VAL A 41 1.53 -10.97 5.63
C VAL A 41 2.52 -11.33 6.75
N GLY A 42 2.20 -11.00 8.01
CA GLY A 42 3.01 -11.37 9.16
C GLY A 42 3.21 -12.89 9.27
N GLU A 43 2.13 -13.66 9.16
CA GLU A 43 2.18 -15.13 9.13
C GLU A 43 3.05 -15.67 7.97
N ILE A 44 3.00 -15.05 6.79
CA ILE A 44 3.84 -15.46 5.65
C ILE A 44 5.32 -15.19 5.93
N VAL A 45 5.64 -13.97 6.37
CA VAL A 45 7.03 -13.56 6.61
C VAL A 45 7.67 -14.41 7.72
N GLN A 46 6.90 -14.80 8.73
CA GLN A 46 7.37 -15.69 9.80
C GLN A 46 7.87 -17.06 9.27
N THR A 47 7.33 -17.53 8.13
CA THR A 47 7.74 -18.79 7.48
C THR A 47 9.01 -18.68 6.65
N ASN A 48 9.69 -17.53 6.63
CA ASN A 48 10.94 -17.35 5.91
C ASN A 48 11.99 -18.38 6.39
N PRO A 49 12.46 -19.29 5.51
CA PRO A 49 13.42 -20.31 5.90
C PRO A 49 14.83 -19.74 6.13
N ASN A 50 15.14 -18.57 5.55
CA ASN A 50 16.46 -17.97 5.64
C ASN A 50 16.55 -17.00 6.82
N ARG A 51 16.99 -17.50 7.97
CA ARG A 51 17.18 -16.70 9.19
C ARG A 51 18.33 -15.68 9.08
N TYR A 52 19.29 -15.89 8.17
CA TYR A 52 20.42 -14.97 7.96
C TYR A 52 20.07 -13.75 7.10
N ARG A 53 18.92 -13.79 6.41
CA ARG A 53 18.36 -12.65 5.67
C ARG A 53 16.94 -12.41 6.14
N PRO A 54 16.77 -11.75 7.30
CA PRO A 54 15.44 -11.38 7.77
C PRO A 54 14.79 -10.43 6.76
N ILE A 55 13.47 -10.51 6.67
CA ILE A 55 12.67 -9.61 5.83
C ILE A 55 12.23 -8.46 6.74
N HIS A 56 12.53 -7.23 6.34
CA HIS A 56 12.02 -6.04 7.02
C HIS A 56 10.53 -5.89 6.70
N LEU A 57 9.70 -6.12 7.71
CA LEU A 57 8.26 -6.00 7.66
C LEU A 57 7.84 -4.82 8.55
N ILE A 58 7.64 -3.67 7.92
CA ILE A 58 7.39 -2.37 8.57
C ILE A 58 5.89 -2.11 8.64
N GLY A 59 5.38 -1.84 9.84
CA GLY A 59 3.97 -1.51 10.08
C GLY A 59 3.78 -0.02 10.28
N ILE A 60 3.02 0.64 9.41
CA ILE A 60 2.66 2.06 9.58
C ILE A 60 1.21 2.11 10.07
N ALA A 61 1.00 2.42 11.35
CA ALA A 61 -0.30 2.36 12.00
C ALA A 61 -0.77 3.76 12.45
N THR A 62 -2.05 4.06 12.27
CA THR A 62 -2.68 5.22 12.94
C THR A 62 -2.72 4.98 14.45
N TRP A 63 -2.13 5.87 15.24
CA TRP A 63 -1.97 5.73 16.68
C TRP A 63 -3.30 5.52 17.41
N GLY A 64 -4.32 6.32 17.10
CA GLY A 64 -5.66 6.20 17.70
C GLY A 64 -6.43 4.92 17.36
N CYS A 65 -5.88 4.03 16.53
CA CYS A 65 -6.42 2.72 16.23
C CYS A 65 -5.64 1.56 16.88
N VAL A 66 -4.54 1.84 17.58
CA VAL A 66 -3.72 0.83 18.24
C VAL A 66 -4.38 0.43 19.55
N ALA A 67 -4.92 -0.78 19.61
CA ALA A 67 -5.46 -1.33 20.84
C ALA A 67 -4.32 -1.55 21.84
N GLY A 68 -4.53 -1.10 23.09
CA GLY A 68 -3.52 -1.19 24.15
C GLY A 68 -2.37 -0.19 23.98
N SER A 69 -2.61 0.95 23.33
CA SER A 69 -1.61 2.01 23.11
C SER A 69 -1.10 2.62 24.43
N ASP A 70 -1.89 2.56 25.50
CA ASP A 70 -1.51 2.93 26.86
C ASP A 70 -0.31 2.12 27.39
N GLN A 71 -0.15 0.86 26.96
CA GLN A 71 1.03 0.05 27.30
C GLN A 71 2.30 0.56 26.62
N LEU A 72 2.15 1.28 25.50
CA LEU A 72 3.24 1.79 24.67
C LEU A 72 3.59 3.24 24.99
N ASP A 73 2.69 3.99 25.63
CA ASP A 73 2.91 5.36 26.10
C ASP A 73 3.68 5.39 27.43
N VAL A 74 4.83 4.74 27.44
CA VAL A 74 5.74 4.67 28.59
C VAL A 74 7.12 5.17 28.19
N HIS A 75 7.77 5.90 29.08
CA HIS A 75 9.15 6.35 28.85
C HIS A 75 10.10 5.17 29.08
N GLY A 76 10.57 4.54 28.00
CA GLY A 76 11.52 3.43 28.08
C GLY A 76 11.99 2.93 26.71
N ILE A 77 13.13 2.26 26.68
CA ILE A 77 13.70 1.64 25.47
C ILE A 77 13.11 0.23 25.25
N ASN A 78 12.74 -0.46 26.33
CA ASN A 78 12.11 -1.78 26.30
C ASN A 78 10.70 -1.68 26.86
N VAL A 79 9.70 -1.99 26.04
CA VAL A 79 8.29 -1.93 26.40
C VAL A 79 7.67 -3.28 26.16
N HIS A 80 6.92 -3.78 27.14
CA HIS A 80 6.17 -5.03 27.01
C HIS A 80 4.76 -4.73 26.51
N TYR A 81 4.43 -5.24 25.32
CA TYR A 81 3.11 -5.14 24.74
C TYR A 81 2.38 -6.49 24.83
N ALA A 82 1.40 -6.58 25.72
CA ALA A 82 0.49 -7.71 25.78
C ALA A 82 -0.67 -7.47 24.79
N LYS A 83 -0.82 -8.37 23.81
CA LYS A 83 -1.91 -8.30 22.82
C LYS A 83 -3.27 -8.20 23.54
N PRO A 84 -3.96 -7.05 23.47
CA PRO A 84 -5.22 -6.88 24.17
C PRO A 84 -6.35 -7.66 23.49
N HIS A 85 -7.37 -7.99 24.27
CA HIS A 85 -8.67 -8.38 23.73
C HIS A 85 -9.37 -7.11 23.23
N VAL A 86 -9.88 -7.12 22.00
CA VAL A 86 -10.54 -5.96 21.40
C VAL A 86 -12.02 -6.24 21.29
N GLU A 87 -12.80 -5.52 22.10
CA GLU A 87 -14.27 -5.57 22.09
C GLU A 87 -14.86 -4.41 21.26
N GLU A 88 -14.13 -3.31 21.16
CA GLU A 88 -14.59 -2.07 20.55
C GLU A 88 -14.25 -1.99 19.05
N ARG A 89 -15.17 -1.41 18.26
CA ARG A 89 -14.92 -1.16 16.84
C ARG A 89 -13.95 0.01 16.67
N GLY A 90 -13.07 -0.09 15.68
CA GLY A 90 -12.17 1.01 15.31
C GLY A 90 -10.76 0.87 15.84
N GLU A 91 -10.46 -0.19 16.59
CA GLU A 91 -9.11 -0.54 17.04
C GLU A 91 -8.72 -1.94 16.58
N ALA A 92 -7.42 -2.21 16.57
CA ALA A 92 -6.89 -3.55 16.43
C ALA A 92 -5.55 -3.67 17.19
N PRO A 93 -5.16 -4.88 17.63
CA PRO A 93 -3.83 -5.06 18.19
C PRO A 93 -2.74 -4.92 17.13
N LEU A 94 -1.49 -4.71 17.56
CA LEU A 94 -0.33 -4.80 16.67
C LEU A 94 -0.07 -6.25 16.24
N GLU A 95 0.43 -6.42 15.02
CA GLU A 95 0.78 -7.74 14.47
C GLU A 95 2.19 -8.16 14.93
N PRO A 96 2.34 -9.31 15.60
CA PRO A 96 3.57 -9.66 16.32
C PRO A 96 4.78 -10.05 15.43
N ASN A 97 4.59 -10.26 14.12
CA ASN A 97 5.66 -10.67 13.21
C ASN A 97 6.27 -9.50 12.43
N HIS A 98 5.78 -8.28 12.62
CA HIS A 98 6.41 -7.07 12.10
C HIS A 98 7.73 -6.81 12.86
N THR A 99 8.74 -6.34 12.12
CA THR A 99 10.07 -6.06 12.65
C THR A 99 10.19 -4.63 13.14
N GLU A 100 9.49 -3.70 12.50
CA GLU A 100 9.50 -2.28 12.86
C GLU A 100 8.08 -1.70 12.78
N PHE A 101 7.84 -0.66 13.59
CA PHE A 101 6.58 0.09 13.60
C PHE A 101 6.83 1.59 13.48
N ILE A 102 5.95 2.26 12.74
CA ILE A 102 5.81 3.72 12.70
C ILE A 102 4.38 4.05 13.10
N PHE A 103 4.23 4.79 14.20
CA PHE A 103 2.93 5.28 14.64
C PHE A 103 2.70 6.69 14.12
N VAL A 104 1.58 6.88 13.42
CA VAL A 104 1.14 8.17 12.90
C VAL A 104 0.00 8.67 13.77
N ASP A 105 0.23 9.76 14.48
CA ASP A 105 -0.79 10.42 15.28
C ASP A 105 -1.36 11.64 14.52
N ASP A 106 -2.65 11.60 14.24
CA ASP A 106 -3.42 12.70 13.65
C ASP A 106 -4.46 13.28 14.62
N GLY A 107 -4.40 12.88 15.90
CA GLY A 107 -5.34 13.25 16.95
C GLY A 107 -6.70 12.56 16.85
N SER A 108 -6.94 11.74 15.83
CA SER A 108 -8.19 10.99 15.70
C SER A 108 -8.18 9.76 16.61
N VAL A 109 -9.36 9.39 17.11
CA VAL A 109 -9.56 8.19 17.93
C VAL A 109 -10.42 7.22 17.15
N ARG A 110 -9.96 5.97 17.02
CA ARG A 110 -10.69 4.85 16.39
C ARG A 110 -11.06 5.06 14.93
N LYS A 111 -10.31 5.92 14.23
CA LYS A 111 -10.52 6.26 12.83
C LYS A 111 -9.32 5.81 11.99
N PHE A 112 -9.50 4.73 11.26
CA PHE A 112 -8.47 4.22 10.36
C PHE A 112 -8.19 5.20 9.21
N GLY A 113 -6.95 5.22 8.74
CA GLY A 113 -6.53 5.92 7.53
C GLY A 113 -5.83 7.25 7.75
N GLY A 114 -5.56 7.64 9.01
CA GLY A 114 -4.69 8.79 9.32
C GLY A 114 -3.28 8.62 8.77
N GLU A 115 -2.82 7.36 8.62
CA GLU A 115 -1.50 7.04 8.10
C GLU A 115 -1.34 7.20 6.58
N ILE A 116 -2.43 7.27 5.81
CA ILE A 116 -2.40 7.11 4.35
C ILE A 116 -1.52 8.18 3.68
N THR A 117 -1.73 9.45 4.06
CA THR A 117 -0.97 10.58 3.49
C THR A 117 0.51 10.52 3.87
N PHE A 118 0.80 10.16 5.13
CA PHE A 118 2.17 9.99 5.60
C PHE A 118 2.87 8.87 4.84
N ARG A 119 2.20 7.72 4.69
CA ARG A 119 2.72 6.56 3.96
C ARG A 119 3.05 6.90 2.51
N ALA A 120 2.14 7.59 1.79
CA ALA A 120 2.38 7.99 0.41
C ALA A 120 3.61 8.91 0.27
N ARG A 121 3.78 9.87 1.19
CA ARG A 121 4.95 10.75 1.22
C ARG A 121 6.24 10.00 1.54
N LEU A 122 6.19 9.04 2.46
CA LEU A 122 7.34 8.20 2.80
C LEU A 122 7.76 7.33 1.60
N GLU A 123 6.81 6.64 0.97
CA GLU A 123 7.05 5.80 -0.21
C GLU A 123 7.64 6.62 -1.37
N ARG A 124 7.13 7.83 -1.60
CA ARG A 124 7.69 8.77 -2.57
C ARG A 124 9.13 9.16 -2.23
N ALA A 125 9.39 9.56 -0.99
CA ALA A 125 10.74 9.96 -0.56
C ALA A 125 11.75 8.80 -0.67
N ILE A 126 11.34 7.56 -0.39
CA ILE A 126 12.19 6.38 -0.60
C ILE A 126 12.50 6.19 -2.09
N SER A 127 11.51 6.39 -2.96
CA SER A 127 11.68 6.29 -4.41
C SER A 127 12.63 7.39 -4.94
N GLU A 128 12.47 8.62 -4.49
CA GLU A 128 13.18 9.79 -5.03
C GLU A 128 14.58 10.03 -4.40
N ASP A 129 14.74 9.87 -3.08
CA ASP A 129 15.83 10.53 -2.32
C ASP A 129 16.83 9.60 -1.60
N PHE A 130 16.64 8.28 -1.57
CA PHE A 130 17.38 7.41 -0.63
C PHE A 130 18.90 7.35 -0.84
N PHE A 131 19.45 7.84 -1.96
CA PHE A 131 20.89 7.85 -2.23
C PHE A 131 21.63 9.14 -1.84
N ALA A 132 20.93 10.16 -1.32
CA ALA A 132 21.58 11.35 -0.75
C ALA A 132 22.27 11.08 0.60
N ILE A 133 22.02 9.93 1.24
CA ILE A 133 22.55 9.56 2.56
C ILE A 133 23.48 8.35 2.43
N ARG A 134 24.51 8.44 1.59
CA ARG A 134 25.67 7.56 1.75
C ARG A 134 26.61 8.24 2.75
N PRO A 135 26.87 7.67 3.95
CA PRO A 135 27.91 8.23 4.81
C PRO A 135 29.22 8.24 4.00
N PRO A 136 29.99 9.35 4.01
CA PRO A 136 31.24 9.42 3.28
C PRO A 136 32.11 8.23 3.72
N SER A 137 32.49 7.39 2.77
CA SER A 137 33.46 6.33 3.00
C SER A 137 34.69 6.95 3.66
N ALA A 138 35.08 6.43 4.82
CA ALA A 138 36.24 6.84 5.59
C ALA A 138 37.54 6.47 4.84
N SER A 139 37.87 7.19 3.76
CA SER A 139 39.15 7.04 3.06
C SER A 139 39.53 8.20 2.13
N SER A 140 38.93 9.38 2.24
CA SER A 140 39.42 10.58 1.55
C SER A 140 39.73 11.70 2.52
N THR A 141 41.02 11.90 2.77
CA THR A 141 41.58 13.10 3.40
C THR A 141 41.21 14.35 2.60
N PRO A 142 40.61 15.39 3.22
CA PRO A 142 40.32 16.63 2.51
C PRO A 142 41.59 17.49 2.42
N SER A 143 42.04 17.76 1.20
CA SER A 143 43.04 18.80 0.94
C SER A 143 42.35 20.17 0.94
N PRO A 144 42.91 21.22 1.59
CA PRO A 144 42.25 22.51 1.69
C PRO A 144 42.61 23.40 0.51
N GLN A 145 41.83 23.39 -0.57
CA GLN A 145 41.91 24.44 -1.59
C GLN A 145 40.53 24.83 -2.15
N LEU A 146 40.22 26.12 -1.95
CA LEU A 146 39.28 27.01 -2.63
C LEU A 146 37.80 26.61 -2.73
N MET A 147 36.94 27.44 -2.12
CA MET A 147 35.49 27.46 -2.30
C MET A 147 35.12 27.63 -3.78
N SER A 148 34.85 26.51 -4.44
CA SER A 148 33.86 26.41 -5.50
C SER A 148 33.04 25.15 -5.20
N THR A 149 31.74 25.36 -5.04
CA THR A 149 30.66 24.39 -4.81
C THR A 149 31.03 22.90 -5.01
N PRO A 150 30.75 22.01 -4.03
CA PRO A 150 31.02 20.59 -4.20
C PRO A 150 30.01 20.02 -5.20
N SER A 151 30.38 20.03 -6.48
CA SER A 151 29.72 19.27 -7.52
C SER A 151 30.19 17.81 -7.47
N PHE A 152 30.03 17.16 -6.32
CA PHE A 152 30.06 15.70 -6.26
C PHE A 152 28.69 15.19 -6.70
N ARG A 153 28.36 15.35 -7.99
CA ARG A 153 27.28 14.56 -8.60
C ARG A 153 27.78 13.13 -8.65
N SER A 154 27.50 12.37 -7.60
CA SER A 154 27.48 10.91 -7.66
C SER A 154 26.74 10.50 -8.92
N GLU A 155 27.31 9.55 -9.67
CA GLU A 155 26.66 8.88 -10.80
C GLU A 155 25.19 8.64 -10.47
N LYS A 156 24.29 8.99 -11.39
CA LYS A 156 22.82 8.88 -11.23
C LYS A 156 22.47 7.49 -10.67
N SER A 157 22.30 7.40 -9.36
CA SER A 157 21.80 6.20 -8.71
C SER A 157 20.35 6.04 -9.13
N ASN A 158 20.00 4.87 -9.68
CA ASN A 158 18.62 4.62 -10.03
C ASN A 158 17.74 4.71 -8.77
N PRO A 159 16.54 5.31 -8.87
CA PRO A 159 15.59 5.40 -7.77
C PRO A 159 15.24 4.00 -7.23
N ILE A 160 14.94 3.90 -5.94
CA ILE A 160 14.49 2.62 -5.34
C ILE A 160 13.10 2.30 -5.90
N PRO A 161 12.89 1.18 -6.60
CA PRO A 161 11.59 0.86 -7.15
C PRO A 161 10.60 0.52 -6.04
N VAL A 162 9.47 1.24 -6.02
CA VAL A 162 8.35 0.99 -5.12
C VAL A 162 7.18 0.41 -5.94
N VAL A 163 6.49 -0.60 -5.38
CA VAL A 163 5.32 -1.24 -6.00
C VAL A 163 4.23 -1.41 -4.94
N LEU A 164 2.99 -1.04 -5.27
CA LEU A 164 1.83 -1.28 -4.42
C LEU A 164 1.20 -2.63 -4.75
N LEU A 165 1.03 -3.51 -3.75
CA LEU A 165 0.23 -4.72 -3.87
C LEU A 165 -1.16 -4.47 -3.31
N VAL A 166 -2.20 -4.60 -4.15
CA VAL A 166 -3.60 -4.46 -3.73
C VAL A 166 -4.22 -5.85 -3.64
N VAL A 167 -4.62 -6.20 -2.42
CA VAL A 167 -5.33 -7.43 -2.11
C VAL A 167 -6.61 -7.01 -1.39
N GLU A 168 -7.76 -7.31 -1.99
CA GLU A 168 -9.06 -6.92 -1.45
C GLU A 168 -9.15 -5.39 -1.25
N GLY A 169 -9.79 -4.86 -0.22
CA GLY A 169 -9.72 -3.45 0.15
C GLY A 169 -11.02 -2.91 0.70
N GLY A 170 -10.90 -1.95 1.62
CA GLY A 170 -12.01 -1.13 2.10
C GLY A 170 -12.00 0.27 1.48
N PRO A 171 -12.89 1.19 1.92
CA PRO A 171 -12.95 2.57 1.44
C PRO A 171 -11.59 3.28 1.45
N ASN A 172 -10.81 3.10 2.51
CA ASN A 172 -9.47 3.68 2.63
C ASN A 172 -8.50 3.18 1.56
N THR A 173 -8.67 1.94 1.06
CA THR A 173 -7.86 1.39 -0.03
C THR A 173 -8.02 2.21 -1.31
N VAL A 174 -9.20 2.82 -1.55
CA VAL A 174 -9.39 3.70 -2.72
C VAL A 174 -8.48 4.92 -2.64
N ARG A 175 -8.42 5.54 -1.47
CA ARG A 175 -7.52 6.67 -1.22
C ARG A 175 -6.06 6.24 -1.32
N THR A 176 -5.68 5.11 -0.72
CA THR A 176 -4.30 4.59 -0.82
C THR A 176 -3.87 4.34 -2.26
N VAL A 177 -4.73 3.71 -3.07
CA VAL A 177 -4.43 3.47 -4.50
C VAL A 177 -4.34 4.77 -5.28
N HIS A 178 -5.23 5.73 -5.01
CA HIS A 178 -5.18 7.05 -5.64
C HIS A 178 -3.86 7.77 -5.33
N GLU A 179 -3.50 7.88 -4.05
CA GLU A 179 -2.25 8.54 -3.66
C GLU A 179 -1.02 7.82 -4.22
N ALA A 180 -0.98 6.48 -4.22
CA ALA A 180 0.14 5.76 -4.80
C ALA A 180 0.24 5.91 -6.32
N VAL A 181 -0.83 5.59 -7.05
CA VAL A 181 -0.80 5.47 -8.52
C VAL A 181 -0.90 6.83 -9.21
N VAL A 182 -1.80 7.71 -8.76
CA VAL A 182 -2.10 8.98 -9.43
C VAL A 182 -1.13 10.06 -8.99
N GLU A 183 -0.91 10.22 -7.68
CA GLU A 183 -0.11 11.33 -7.16
C GLU A 183 1.40 11.01 -7.18
N ASN A 184 1.78 9.75 -6.96
CA ASN A 184 3.18 9.36 -6.79
C ASN A 184 3.72 8.44 -7.89
N ASN A 185 2.93 8.14 -8.92
CA ASN A 185 3.32 7.28 -10.05
C ASN A 185 3.85 5.89 -9.63
N ILE A 186 3.40 5.36 -8.49
CA ILE A 186 3.77 4.04 -8.00
C ILE A 186 2.90 3.00 -8.71
N PRO A 187 3.49 2.02 -9.42
CA PRO A 187 2.72 0.97 -10.09
C PRO A 187 2.02 0.08 -9.05
N ALA A 188 0.76 -0.25 -9.35
CA ALA A 188 -0.06 -1.14 -8.52
C ALA A 188 -0.27 -2.51 -9.20
N VAL A 189 -0.11 -3.59 -8.44
CA VAL A 189 -0.47 -4.95 -8.83
C VAL A 189 -1.75 -5.35 -8.11
N LEU A 190 -2.79 -5.61 -8.89
CA LEU A 190 -4.10 -6.02 -8.38
C LEU A 190 -4.19 -7.54 -8.31
N PHE A 191 -4.52 -8.09 -7.15
CA PHE A 191 -4.86 -9.51 -6.99
C PHE A 191 -6.35 -9.74 -7.24
N GLU A 192 -6.76 -9.79 -8.51
CA GLU A 192 -8.14 -10.06 -8.89
C GLU A 192 -8.67 -11.39 -8.32
N GLY A 193 -9.94 -11.39 -7.92
CA GLY A 193 -10.66 -12.50 -7.32
C GLY A 193 -10.54 -12.52 -5.79
N THR A 194 -9.96 -11.47 -5.20
CA THR A 194 -9.81 -11.30 -3.75
C THR A 194 -10.96 -10.50 -3.12
N GLY A 195 -11.84 -9.91 -3.95
CA GLY A 195 -13.07 -9.25 -3.53
C GLY A 195 -12.94 -7.74 -3.29
N ARG A 196 -14.09 -7.10 -2.98
CA ARG A 196 -14.23 -5.70 -2.57
C ARG A 196 -13.53 -4.74 -3.55
N CYS A 197 -12.82 -3.71 -3.06
CA CYS A 197 -12.21 -2.69 -3.89
C CYS A 197 -11.24 -3.24 -4.95
N CYS A 198 -10.48 -4.30 -4.66
CA CYS A 198 -9.55 -4.89 -5.64
C CYS A 198 -10.25 -5.39 -6.91
N ASP A 199 -11.40 -6.07 -6.75
CA ASP A 199 -12.13 -6.61 -7.91
C ASP A 199 -12.82 -5.51 -8.70
N LEU A 200 -13.23 -4.42 -8.03
CA LEU A 200 -13.72 -3.22 -8.69
C LEU A 200 -12.63 -2.54 -9.52
N PHE A 201 -11.41 -2.40 -8.99
CA PHE A 201 -10.27 -1.89 -9.75
C PHE A 201 -9.96 -2.79 -10.95
N ALA A 202 -9.96 -4.11 -10.77
CA ALA A 202 -9.72 -5.05 -11.86
C ALA A 202 -10.79 -4.92 -12.96
N LYS A 203 -12.06 -4.79 -12.58
CA LYS A 203 -13.17 -4.55 -13.51
C LYS A 203 -13.01 -3.20 -14.24
N ALA A 204 -12.62 -2.14 -13.52
CA ALA A 204 -12.35 -0.83 -14.09
C ALA A 204 -11.25 -0.87 -15.16
N VAL A 205 -10.12 -1.51 -14.83
CA VAL A 205 -8.99 -1.66 -15.75
C VAL A 205 -9.38 -2.48 -16.98
N ARG A 206 -10.17 -3.55 -16.82
CA ARG A 206 -10.67 -4.35 -17.95
C ARG A 206 -11.55 -3.53 -18.88
N LEU A 207 -12.52 -2.82 -18.32
CA LEU A 207 -13.41 -1.95 -19.09
C LEU A 207 -12.63 -0.87 -19.82
N TYR A 208 -11.70 -0.20 -19.14
CA TYR A 208 -10.84 0.81 -19.76
C TYR A 208 -10.05 0.23 -20.95
N LYS A 209 -9.42 -0.93 -20.79
CA LYS A 209 -8.67 -1.60 -21.87
C LYS A 209 -9.57 -1.98 -23.06
N GLU A 210 -10.73 -2.57 -22.78
CA GLU A 210 -11.68 -2.98 -23.82
C GLU A 210 -12.15 -1.79 -24.67
N TYR A 211 -12.50 -0.68 -24.02
CA TYR A 211 -13.01 0.50 -24.71
C TYR A 211 -11.92 1.35 -25.36
N ARG A 212 -10.72 1.41 -24.76
CA ARG A 212 -9.57 2.05 -25.38
C ARG A 212 -9.21 1.35 -26.70
N LEU A 213 -9.15 0.02 -26.72
CA LEU A 213 -8.92 -0.76 -27.95
C LEU A 213 -10.00 -0.50 -29.00
N LYS A 214 -11.28 -0.43 -28.58
CA LYS A 214 -12.39 -0.12 -29.49
C LYS A 214 -12.29 1.31 -30.06
N PHE A 215 -11.81 2.27 -29.27
CA PHE A 215 -11.61 3.66 -29.72
C PHE A 215 -10.47 3.76 -30.73
N GLU A 216 -9.31 3.14 -30.44
CA GLU A 216 -8.17 3.07 -31.37
C GLU A 216 -8.59 2.44 -32.71
N LEU A 217 -9.42 1.38 -32.69
CA LEU A 217 -9.97 0.76 -33.91
C LEU A 217 -10.99 1.64 -34.66
N CYS A 218 -11.64 2.61 -34.00
CA CYS A 218 -12.58 3.52 -34.65
C CYS A 218 -11.86 4.63 -35.43
N GLU A 219 -10.72 5.11 -34.93
CA GLU A 219 -9.90 6.10 -35.65
C GLU A 219 -9.41 5.55 -37.00
N GLU A 220 -9.24 4.22 -37.10
CA GLU A 220 -8.78 3.53 -38.30
C GLU A 220 -9.91 3.08 -39.24
N ASN A 221 -11.19 3.17 -38.83
CA ASN A 221 -12.30 2.57 -39.60
C ASN A 221 -13.60 3.42 -39.55
N PRO A 222 -13.90 4.20 -40.61
CA PRO A 222 -15.02 5.15 -40.66
C PRO A 222 -16.43 4.56 -40.56
N ARG A 223 -16.56 3.22 -40.57
CA ARG A 223 -17.84 2.52 -40.48
C ARG A 223 -18.31 2.26 -39.05
N LEU A 224 -17.47 2.50 -38.06
CA LEU A 224 -17.84 2.35 -36.65
C LEU A 224 -18.67 3.56 -36.19
N ASP A 225 -19.83 3.27 -35.59
CA ASP A 225 -20.70 4.29 -34.99
C ASP A 225 -20.09 4.81 -33.67
N VAL A 226 -19.16 5.76 -33.81
CA VAL A 226 -18.45 6.41 -32.70
C VAL A 226 -19.42 6.97 -31.65
N PRO A 227 -20.52 7.68 -32.00
CA PRO A 227 -21.51 8.12 -31.03
C PRO A 227 -22.09 7.00 -30.16
N THR A 228 -22.47 5.86 -30.76
CA THR A 228 -22.99 4.71 -30.00
C THR A 228 -21.93 4.08 -29.09
N ILE A 229 -20.66 4.07 -29.50
CA ILE A 229 -19.55 3.54 -28.70
C ILE A 229 -19.29 4.43 -27.48
N LEU A 230 -19.26 5.76 -27.67
CA LEU A 230 -19.12 6.71 -26.57
C LEU A 230 -20.28 6.61 -25.58
N ARG A 231 -21.52 6.52 -26.09
CA ARG A 231 -22.71 6.34 -25.22
C ARG A 231 -22.61 5.08 -24.36
N ARG A 232 -22.21 3.94 -24.95
CA ARG A 232 -22.01 2.68 -24.21
C ARG A 232 -20.88 2.77 -23.18
N TYR A 233 -19.80 3.46 -23.52
CA TYR A 233 -18.72 3.71 -22.58
C TYR A 233 -19.20 4.51 -21.36
N ASP A 234 -19.96 5.59 -21.58
CA ASP A 234 -20.51 6.41 -20.49
C ASP A 234 -21.52 5.63 -19.63
N GLU A 235 -22.40 4.82 -20.23
CA GLU A 235 -23.32 3.94 -19.51
C GLU A 235 -22.56 2.96 -18.58
N LEU A 236 -21.50 2.33 -19.07
CA LEU A 236 -20.70 1.39 -18.28
C LEU A 236 -19.85 2.08 -17.23
N LYS A 237 -19.29 3.25 -17.54
CA LYS A 237 -18.56 4.08 -16.58
C LYS A 237 -19.47 4.50 -15.43
N ASN A 238 -20.70 4.89 -15.73
CA ASN A 238 -21.70 5.24 -14.72
C ASN A 238 -22.10 4.01 -13.90
N ARG A 239 -22.33 2.85 -14.54
CA ARG A 239 -22.61 1.60 -13.82
C ARG A 239 -21.47 1.20 -12.88
N LEU A 240 -20.22 1.29 -13.31
CA LEU A 240 -19.06 1.01 -12.47
C LEU A 240 -18.96 1.98 -11.29
N ARG A 241 -19.30 3.25 -11.47
CA ARG A 241 -19.40 4.22 -10.37
C ARG A 241 -20.47 3.84 -9.36
N GLU A 242 -21.63 3.37 -9.82
CA GLU A 242 -22.68 2.88 -8.92
C GLU A 242 -22.25 1.61 -8.19
N ASP A 243 -21.67 0.62 -8.88
CA ASP A 243 -21.12 -0.59 -8.26
C ASP A 243 -20.10 -0.23 -7.16
N LEU A 244 -19.22 0.75 -7.43
CA LEU A 244 -18.25 1.25 -6.45
C LEU A 244 -18.94 1.94 -5.27
N ARG A 245 -19.97 2.76 -5.51
CA ARG A 245 -20.75 3.39 -4.44
C ARG A 245 -21.46 2.37 -3.58
N GLU A 246 -22.07 1.36 -4.18
CA GLU A 246 -22.75 0.28 -3.48
C GLU A 246 -21.80 -0.53 -2.61
N GLU A 247 -20.63 -0.91 -3.13
CA GLU A 247 -19.59 -1.59 -2.36
C GLU A 247 -19.05 -0.70 -1.23
N LEU A 248 -18.76 0.58 -1.49
CA LEU A 248 -18.35 1.51 -0.44
C LEU A 248 -19.40 1.66 0.66
N ARG A 249 -20.70 1.67 0.31
CA ARG A 249 -21.81 1.67 1.28
C ARG A 249 -21.91 0.36 2.05
N ALA A 250 -21.78 -0.78 1.37
CA ALA A 250 -21.84 -2.12 1.96
C ALA A 250 -20.67 -2.36 2.93
N ILE A 251 -19.49 -1.81 2.62
CA ILE A 251 -18.32 -1.89 3.50
C ILE A 251 -18.43 -0.88 4.67
N GLY A 252 -18.97 0.31 4.42
CA GLY A 252 -19.05 1.44 5.37
C GLY A 252 -20.24 1.47 6.33
N GLY A 253 -20.88 0.32 6.61
CA GLY A 253 -22.10 0.20 7.42
C GLY A 253 -22.34 1.34 8.42
N THR A 254 -23.34 2.18 8.12
CA THR A 254 -23.89 3.27 8.96
C THR A 254 -22.86 4.25 9.53
N SER A 255 -22.05 4.88 8.69
CA SER A 255 -21.60 6.24 8.99
C SER A 255 -21.73 7.10 7.73
N LYS A 256 -22.40 8.24 7.89
CA LYS A 256 -22.74 9.16 6.80
C LYS A 256 -21.45 9.63 6.11
N LEU A 257 -21.19 9.10 4.92
CA LEU A 257 -20.34 9.75 3.93
C LEU A 257 -21.15 10.92 3.35
N ASN A 258 -21.19 12.02 4.10
CA ASN A 258 -21.44 13.34 3.52
C ASN A 258 -20.09 14.02 3.37
N ASN A 259 -19.81 14.45 2.13
CA ASN A 259 -18.61 15.10 1.59
C ASN A 259 -17.57 14.15 0.98
#